data_AF-A0A928H2W4-F1
#
_entry.id   AF-A0A928H2W4-F1
#
_cell.length_a   1.000
_cell.length_b   1.000
_cell.length_c   1.000
_cell.angle_alpha   90.00
_cell.angle_beta   90.00
_cell.angle_gamma   90.00
#
_symmetry.space_group_name_H-M   'P 1'
#
loop_
_entity.id
_entity.type
_entity.pdbx_description
1 polymer ?
#
loop_
_entity_poly.entity_id
_entity_poly.type
_entity_poly.pdbx_seq_one_letter_code
_entity_poly.pdbx_strand_id
1 'polypeptide(L)' 'MQVHNYPLKETVFGYSGFIRKKSADIGIGNAAIGNNPDWTHSRSGANYVKADMWISVDFGL' A
#
# COMPACT_ATOMS: atom_id res chain seq x y z
N MET A 1 -4.48 -5.37 1.70
CA MET A 1 -4.87 -4.58 2.87
C MET A 1 -4.36 -3.17 2.69
N GLN A 2 -5.14 -2.18 3.09
CA GLN A 2 -4.78 -0.77 2.97
C GLN A 2 -5.23 -0.05 4.24
N VAL A 3 -4.47 0.96 4.64
CA VAL A 3 -4.75 1.82 5.79
C VAL A 3 -5.07 3.21 5.27
N HIS A 4 -6.24 3.71 5.63
CA HIS A 4 -6.73 5.01 5.20
C HIS A 4 -6.95 5.94 6.39
N ASN A 5 -6.55 7.19 6.22
CA ASN A 5 -7.05 8.30 7.01
C ASN A 5 -8.35 8.79 6.34
N TYR A 6 -9.47 8.20 6.74
CA TYR A 6 -10.77 8.45 6.12
C TYR A 6 -11.20 9.94 6.15
N PRO A 7 -11.08 10.67 7.28
CA PRO A 7 -11.40 12.10 7.32
C PRO A 7 -10.63 12.96 6.33
N LEU A 8 -9.36 12.66 6.09
CA LEU A 8 -8.49 13.43 5.17
C LEU A 8 -8.49 12.88 3.74
N LYS A 9 -9.18 11.76 3.47
CA LYS A 9 -9.18 11.06 2.18
C LYS A 9 -7.77 10.69 1.71
N GLU A 10 -6.96 10.19 2.64
CA GLU A 10 -5.58 9.79 2.37
C GLU A 10 -5.39 8.29 2.58
N THR A 11 -4.71 7.65 1.65
CA THR A 11 -4.10 6.34 1.84
C THR A 11 -2.77 6.55 2.55
N VAL A 12 -2.62 6.04 3.77
CA VAL A 12 -1.35 6.13 4.51
C VAL A 12 -0.38 5.10 3.96
N PHE A 13 -0.87 3.87 3.80
CA PHE A 13 -0.12 2.75 3.27
C PHE A 13 -1.05 1.75 2.57
N GLY A 14 -0.65 1.28 1.40
CA GLY A 14 -1.36 0.27 0.64
C GLY A 14 -0.50 -0.94 0.33
N TYR A 15 -0.96 -2.13 0.70
CA TYR A 15 -0.42 -3.40 0.20
C TYR A 15 -1.49 -4.46 -0.03
N SER A 16 -1.97 -4.61 -1.26
CA SER A 16 -2.90 -5.69 -1.67
C SER A 16 -2.25 -6.71 -2.60
N GLY A 17 -2.77 -7.95 -2.53
CA GLY A 17 -2.30 -9.03 -3.38
C GLY A 17 -0.93 -9.59 -2.97
N PHE A 18 -0.72 -9.85 -1.68
CA PHE A 18 0.50 -10.48 -1.11
C PHE A 18 1.04 -11.65 -1.97
N ILE A 19 0.14 -12.52 -2.45
CA ILE A 19 0.50 -13.72 -3.26
C ILE A 19 0.85 -13.40 -4.72
N ARG A 20 0.55 -12.19 -5.20
CA ARG A 20 0.73 -11.77 -6.61
C ARG A 20 2.15 -11.29 -6.93
N LYS A 21 3.06 -11.31 -5.95
CA LYS A 21 4.48 -10.94 -6.09
C LYS A 21 4.63 -9.57 -6.78
N LYS A 22 5.27 -9.50 -7.95
CA LYS A 22 5.45 -8.26 -8.73
C LYS A 22 4.14 -7.63 -9.18
N SER A 23 3.04 -8.38 -9.26
CA SER A 23 1.73 -7.83 -9.63
C SER A 23 0.91 -7.41 -8.41
N ALA A 24 1.53 -7.30 -7.24
CA ALA A 24 0.90 -6.71 -6.07
C ALA A 24 0.74 -5.20 -6.24
N ASP A 25 -0.19 -4.64 -5.48
CA ASP A 25 -0.47 -3.22 -5.41
C ASP A 25 0.22 -2.68 -4.15
N ILE A 26 1.22 -1.81 -4.32
CA ILE A 26 2.08 -1.34 -3.22
C ILE A 26 2.28 0.17 -3.29
N GLY A 27 2.07 0.88 -2.18
CA GLY A 27 2.53 2.27 -2.09
C GLY A 27 2.26 2.97 -0.77
N ILE A 28 2.77 4.20 -0.69
CA ILE A 28 2.71 5.09 0.47
C ILE A 28 2.07 6.39 -0.02
N GLY A 29 1.16 6.95 0.77
CA GLY A 29 0.38 8.11 0.33
C GLY A 29 -0.67 7.73 -0.71
N ASN A 30 -1.38 8.75 -1.20
CA ASN A 30 -2.33 8.57 -2.29
C ASN A 30 -1.64 8.16 -3.59
N ALA A 31 -2.27 7.26 -4.34
CA ALA A 31 -1.80 6.92 -5.66
C ALA A 31 -1.91 8.14 -6.59
N ALA A 32 -0.81 8.50 -7.24
CA ALA A 32 -0.78 9.59 -8.22
C ALA A 32 -1.30 9.15 -9.60
N ILE A 33 -1.45 7.85 -9.83
CA ILE A 33 -1.75 7.25 -11.15
C ILE A 33 -3.06 6.47 -11.05
N GLY A 34 -4.03 6.82 -11.89
CA GLY A 34 -5.33 6.15 -11.99
C GLY A 34 -6.49 6.98 -11.41
N ASN A 35 -7.68 6.38 -11.36
CA ASN A 35 -8.92 7.01 -10.88
C ASN A 35 -9.18 6.79 -9.38
N ASN A 36 -8.37 5.98 -8.70
CA ASN A 36 -8.53 5.69 -7.28
C ASN A 36 -7.45 6.41 -6.47
N PRO A 37 -7.79 7.05 -5.34
CA PRO A 37 -6.79 7.62 -4.42
C PRO A 37 -6.03 6.53 -3.64
N ASP A 38 -6.47 5.28 -3.72
CA ASP A 38 -5.81 4.12 -3.16
C ASP A 38 -4.98 3.35 -4.21
N TRP A 39 -4.22 2.34 -3.78
CA TRP A 39 -3.31 1.61 -4.67
C TRP A 39 -3.97 0.44 -5.40
N THR A 40 -5.28 0.22 -5.26
CA THR A 40 -5.95 -0.96 -5.83
C THR A 40 -5.82 -0.97 -7.36
N HIS A 41 -5.46 -2.12 -7.93
CA HIS A 41 -5.25 -2.32 -9.37
C HIS A 41 -4.04 -1.57 -9.97
N SER A 42 -3.20 -0.93 -9.17
CA SER A 42 -2.01 -0.21 -9.65
C SER A 42 -0.92 -1.13 -10.20
N ARG A 43 -0.82 -2.37 -9.72
CA ARG A 43 0.28 -3.32 -10.03
C ARG A 43 1.67 -2.70 -9.83
N SER A 44 1.78 -1.70 -8.97
CA SER A 44 3.01 -0.94 -8.72
C SER A 44 4.14 -1.80 -8.13
N GLY A 45 3.83 -3.00 -7.63
CA GLY A 45 4.81 -3.99 -7.19
C GLY A 45 5.88 -4.30 -8.22
N ALA A 46 5.60 -4.12 -9.52
CA ALA A 46 6.56 -4.37 -10.59
C ALA A 46 7.69 -3.34 -10.63
N ASN A 47 7.45 -2.16 -10.04
CA ASN A 47 8.40 -1.06 -9.97
C ASN A 47 9.40 -1.21 -8.80
N TYR A 48 9.16 -2.14 -7.87
CA TYR A 48 10.03 -2.39 -6.73
C TYR A 48 10.96 -3.57 -7.02
N VAL A 49 12.26 -3.35 -6.89
CA VAL A 49 13.28 -4.40 -7.01
C VAL A 49 13.27 -5.33 -5.79
N LYS A 50 12.96 -4.76 -4.62
CA LYS A 50 12.82 -5.44 -3.32
C LYS A 50 11.69 -4.77 -2.53
N ALA A 51 10.88 -5.56 -1.83
CA ALA A 51 9.81 -5.07 -0.99
C ALA A 51 9.83 -5.82 0.36
N ASP A 52 10.50 -5.23 1.34
CA ASP A 52 10.53 -5.74 2.72
C ASP A 52 9.43 -5.04 3.53
N MET A 53 8.62 -5.80 4.25
CA MET A 53 7.61 -5.27 5.16
C MET A 53 7.99 -5.60 6.60
N TRP A 54 8.19 -4.56 7.40
CA TRP A 54 8.47 -4.67 8.82
C TRP A 54 7.22 -4.29 9.59
N ILE A 55 6.75 -5.17 10.47
CA ILE A 55 5.62 -4.90 11.35
C ILE A 55 6.18 -4.83 12.76
N SER A 56 6.15 -3.63 13.33
CA SER A 56 6.43 -3.42 14.75
C SER A 56 5.10 -3.30 15.48
N VAL A 57 4.96 -4.02 16.59
CA VAL A 57 3.82 -3.89 17.49
C VAL A 57 4.32 -3.28 18.78
N ASP A 58 3.77 -2.13 19.14
CA ASP A 58 3.95 -1.55 20.46
C ASP A 58 2.71 -1.88 21.30
N PHE A 59 2.93 -2.56 22.43
CA PHE A 59 1.86 -2.92 23.36
C PHE A 59 1.66 -1.86 24.45
N GLY A 60 2.47 -0.80 24.48
CA GLY A 60 2.30 0.34 25.37
C GLY A 60 2.42 0.03 26.86
N LEU A 61 3.28 -0.92 27.24
CA LEU A 61 3.62 -1.20 28.65
C LEU A 61 4.62 -0.17 29.20
#